data_AF-A0A9W4RFI9-F1
#
_entry.id   AF-A0A9W4RFI9-F1
#
_cell.length_a   1.000
_cell.length_b   1.000
_cell.length_c   1.000
_cell.angle_alpha   90.00
_cell.angle_beta   90.00
_cell.angle_gamma   90.00
#
_symmetry.space_group_name_H-M   'P 1'
#
loop_
_entity.id
_entity.type
_entity.pdbx_description
1 polymer ?
#
loop_
_entity_poly.entity_id
_entity_poly.type
_entity_poly.pdbx_seq_one_letter_code
_entity_poly.pdbx_strand_id
1 'polypeptide(L)'
;MVDHHYTVVGRWPFPPEMPGHDRSEPATPEDAEKIRRLSRPHVSNRAELDEEVSINLVMRDCGRWRPNTAKWESFDWKVPGDKLHAAMKADRAEHAKRVADLKSGLAKLSPDELEALEYHGFQPPGA
;
A
#
# COMPACT_ATOMS: atom_id res chain seq x y z
N MET A 1 15.17 -1.50 -24.01
CA MET A 1 14.02 -1.53 -23.08
C MET A 1 14.51 -2.15 -21.79
N VAL A 2 14.00 -1.72 -20.63
CA VAL A 2 14.53 -2.11 -19.32
C VAL A 2 13.47 -2.89 -18.58
N ASP A 3 13.84 -4.08 -18.11
CA ASP A 3 13.00 -4.91 -17.25
C ASP A 3 13.01 -4.36 -15.83
N HIS A 4 11.86 -4.37 -15.17
CA HIS A 4 11.74 -3.95 -13.78
C HIS A 4 11.48 -5.16 -12.88
N HIS A 5 12.47 -5.48 -12.06
CA HIS A 5 12.36 -6.52 -11.04
C HIS A 5 11.87 -5.93 -9.72
N TYR A 6 10.92 -6.61 -9.11
CA TYR A 6 10.40 -6.25 -7.79
C TYR A 6 10.00 -7.49 -7.00
N THR A 7 9.94 -7.34 -5.68
CA THR A 7 9.54 -8.40 -4.77
C THR A 7 8.21 -8.02 -4.14
N VAL A 8 7.31 -8.99 -4.05
CA VAL A 8 6.07 -8.89 -3.28
C VAL A 8 6.10 -9.84 -2.10
N VAL A 9 5.53 -9.42 -0.98
CA VAL A 9 5.53 -10.16 0.29
C VAL A 9 4.12 -10.22 0.83
N GLY A 10 3.64 -11.40 1.15
CA GLY A 10 2.28 -11.59 1.66
C GLY A 10 2.02 -13.03 2.05
N ARG A 11 0.75 -13.36 2.22
CA ARG A 11 0.28 -14.66 2.71
C ARG A 11 -0.77 -15.24 1.76
N TRP A 12 -1.15 -16.49 1.99
CA TRP A 12 -2.28 -17.08 1.28
C TRP A 12 -3.58 -16.31 1.58
N PRO A 13 -4.45 -16.02 0.59
CA PRO A 13 -4.30 -16.37 -0.83
C PRO A 13 -3.42 -15.37 -1.61
N PHE A 14 -2.73 -15.86 -2.63
CA PHE A 14 -2.09 -14.98 -3.63
C PHE A 14 -3.15 -14.37 -4.55
N PRO A 15 -3.13 -13.05 -4.83
CA PRO A 15 -4.13 -12.39 -5.67
C PRO A 15 -3.84 -12.65 -7.17
N PRO A 16 -4.62 -13.52 -7.86
CA PRO A 16 -4.33 -13.94 -9.23
C PRO A 16 -4.44 -12.82 -10.27
N GLU A 17 -5.19 -11.75 -9.97
CA GLU A 17 -5.35 -10.58 -10.85
C GLU A 17 -4.11 -9.69 -10.94
N MET A 18 -3.24 -9.74 -9.93
CA MET A 18 -2.15 -8.76 -9.81
C MET A 18 -1.06 -8.91 -10.87
N PRO A 19 -0.57 -10.12 -11.22
CA PRO A 19 0.37 -10.28 -12.33
C PRO A 19 -0.16 -9.72 -13.65
N GLY A 20 -1.45 -9.93 -13.95
CA GLY A 20 -2.09 -9.38 -15.15
C GLY A 20 -2.20 -7.85 -15.12
N HIS A 21 -2.53 -7.29 -13.95
CA HIS A 21 -2.65 -5.84 -13.73
C HIS A 21 -1.30 -5.11 -13.90
N ASP A 22 -0.23 -5.65 -13.30
CA ASP A 22 1.12 -5.09 -13.40
C ASP A 22 1.84 -5.49 -14.70
N ARG A 23 1.26 -6.39 -15.51
CA ARG A 23 1.94 -7.04 -16.65
C ARG A 23 3.26 -7.68 -16.22
N SER A 24 3.25 -8.33 -15.07
CA SER A 24 4.42 -8.98 -14.49
C SER A 24 4.34 -10.49 -14.59
N GLU A 25 5.52 -11.10 -14.65
CA GLU A 25 5.71 -12.54 -14.69
C GLU A 25 6.56 -12.97 -13.48
N PRO A 26 6.49 -14.25 -13.06
CA PRO A 26 7.43 -14.79 -12.09
C PRO A 26 8.87 -14.65 -12.58
N ALA A 27 9.77 -14.14 -11.74
CA ALA A 27 11.17 -13.95 -12.13
C ALA A 27 11.91 -15.28 -12.30
N THR A 28 11.51 -16.32 -11.55
CA THR A 28 12.11 -17.66 -11.59
C THR A 28 11.03 -18.75 -11.58
N PRO A 29 11.38 -20.01 -11.96
CA PRO A 29 10.48 -21.15 -11.80
C PRO A 29 10.07 -21.39 -10.33
N GLU A 30 10.93 -21.07 -9.37
CA GLU A 30 10.60 -21.18 -7.95
C GLU A 30 9.51 -20.16 -7.54
N ASP A 31 9.59 -18.94 -8.06
CA ASP A 31 8.55 -17.92 -7.85
C ASP A 31 7.21 -18.35 -8.48
N ALA A 32 7.25 -18.97 -9.66
CA ALA A 32 6.06 -19.52 -10.31
C ALA A 32 5.41 -20.64 -9.47
N GLU A 33 6.23 -21.51 -8.86
CA GLU A 33 5.77 -22.56 -7.96
C GLU A 33 5.16 -22.00 -6.66
N LYS A 34 5.76 -20.95 -6.08
CA LYS A 34 5.18 -20.24 -4.93
C LYS A 34 3.81 -19.67 -5.26
N ILE A 35 3.66 -19.01 -6.40
CA ILE A 35 2.37 -18.50 -6.88
C ILE A 35 1.38 -19.64 -7.05
N ARG A 36 1.76 -20.72 -7.75
CA ARG A 36 0.87 -21.89 -7.94
C ARG A 36 0.41 -22.49 -6.61
N ARG A 37 1.31 -22.61 -5.63
CA ARG A 37 1.00 -23.09 -4.28
C ARG A 37 0.01 -22.17 -3.57
N LEU A 38 0.21 -20.86 -3.67
CA LEU A 38 -0.58 -19.86 -2.96
C LEU A 38 -1.91 -19.50 -3.65
N SER A 39 -2.07 -19.84 -4.93
CA SER A 39 -3.32 -19.65 -5.69
C SER A 39 -4.31 -20.82 -5.56
N ARG A 40 -3.97 -21.86 -4.77
CA ARG A 40 -4.87 -22.98 -4.52
C ARG A 40 -6.12 -22.52 -3.75
N PRO A 41 -7.30 -23.13 -3.97
CA PRO A 41 -8.52 -22.76 -3.26
C PRO A 41 -8.51 -23.13 -1.77
N HIS A 42 -7.61 -24.03 -1.35
CA HIS A 42 -7.53 -24.53 0.03
C HIS A 42 -6.06 -24.65 0.48
N VAL A 43 -5.81 -24.37 1.76
CA VAL A 43 -4.54 -24.63 2.46
C VAL A 43 -4.48 -26.08 2.96
N SER A 44 -3.30 -26.69 2.97
CA SER A 44 -3.16 -28.08 3.45
C SER A 44 -3.05 -28.17 4.98
N ASN A 45 -2.58 -27.11 5.62
CA ASN A 45 -2.54 -26.97 7.07
C ASN A 45 -2.84 -25.52 7.50
N ARG A 46 -3.07 -25.31 8.80
CA ARG A 46 -3.35 -23.97 9.34
C ARG A 46 -2.12 -23.06 9.38
N ALA A 47 -0.92 -23.63 9.48
CA ALA A 47 0.32 -22.86 9.53
C ALA A 47 0.60 -22.10 8.21
N GLU A 48 0.13 -22.63 7.08
CA GLU A 48 0.20 -21.96 5.76
C GLU A 48 -0.57 -20.63 5.71
N LEU A 49 -1.55 -20.42 6.59
CA LEU A 49 -2.26 -19.13 6.69
C LEU A 49 -1.39 -18.03 7.30
N ASP A 50 -0.45 -18.41 8.15
CA ASP A 50 0.45 -17.49 8.85
C ASP A 50 1.82 -17.36 8.18
N GLU A 51 2.14 -18.26 7.23
CA GLU A 51 3.39 -18.25 6.47
C GLU A 51 3.44 -17.04 5.52
N GLU A 52 4.30 -16.09 5.84
CA GLU A 52 4.62 -14.97 4.95
C GLU A 52 5.68 -15.40 3.92
N VAL A 53 5.38 -15.19 2.65
CA VAL A 53 6.19 -15.63 1.52
C VAL A 53 6.61 -14.42 0.68
N SER A 54 7.86 -14.44 0.23
CA SER A 54 8.41 -13.48 -0.72
C SER A 54 8.46 -14.07 -2.13
N ILE A 55 7.94 -13.34 -3.10
CA ILE A 55 7.87 -13.74 -4.52
C ILE A 55 8.52 -12.64 -5.36
N ASN A 56 9.45 -13.01 -6.23
CA ASN A 56 10.07 -12.08 -7.17
C ASN A 56 9.32 -12.09 -8.50
N LEU A 57 9.01 -10.89 -8.98
CA LEU A 57 8.30 -10.64 -10.22
C LEU A 57 9.14 -9.75 -11.14
N VAL A 58 8.90 -9.89 -12.44
CA VAL A 58 9.52 -9.07 -13.49
C VAL A 58 8.46 -8.46 -14.38
N MET A 59 8.49 -7.14 -14.54
CA MET A 59 7.72 -6.43 -15.58
C MET A 59 8.62 -6.27 -16.80
N ARG A 60 8.33 -6.98 -17.89
CA ARG A 60 9.11 -6.90 -19.13
C ARG A 60 8.74 -5.65 -19.92
N ASP A 61 9.73 -5.00 -20.53
CA ASP A 61 9.54 -3.85 -21.42
C ASP A 61 8.68 -2.72 -20.82
N CYS A 62 8.72 -2.52 -19.51
CA CYS A 62 7.78 -1.66 -18.79
C CYS A 62 8.15 -0.16 -18.85
N GLY A 63 9.36 0.19 -19.29
CA GLY A 63 9.80 1.58 -19.43
C GLY A 63 9.76 2.34 -18.11
N ARG A 64 8.79 3.25 -17.96
CA ARG A 64 8.57 4.03 -16.72
C ARG A 64 7.48 3.45 -15.80
N TRP A 65 6.81 2.37 -16.23
CA TRP A 65 5.79 1.72 -15.42
C TRP A 65 6.41 1.08 -14.18
N ARG A 66 5.65 1.11 -13.09
CA ARG A 66 6.02 0.58 -11.77
C ARG A 66 4.89 -0.30 -11.25
N PRO A 67 5.18 -1.23 -10.33
CA PRO A 67 4.14 -2.04 -9.71
C PRO A 67 3.10 -1.16 -9.00
N ASN A 68 1.84 -1.56 -9.05
CA ASN A 68 0.78 -0.84 -8.37
C ASN A 68 0.72 -1.22 -6.89
N THR A 69 1.64 -0.65 -6.10
CA THR A 69 1.80 -0.98 -4.67
C THR A 69 0.51 -0.77 -3.87
N ALA A 70 -0.26 0.28 -4.17
CA ALA A 70 -1.55 0.50 -3.51
C ALA A 70 -2.56 -0.64 -3.75
N LYS A 71 -2.57 -1.20 -4.96
CA LYS A 71 -3.44 -2.33 -5.30
C LYS A 71 -2.95 -3.63 -4.64
N TRP A 72 -1.64 -3.88 -4.60
CA TRP A 72 -1.09 -4.99 -3.80
C TRP A 72 -1.51 -4.89 -2.32
N GLU A 73 -1.38 -3.71 -1.72
CA GLU A 73 -1.77 -3.50 -0.31
C GLU A 73 -3.27 -3.73 -0.07
N SER A 74 -4.13 -3.54 -1.08
CA SER A 74 -5.57 -3.84 -0.95
C SER A 74 -5.89 -5.33 -0.83
N PHE A 75 -4.92 -6.20 -1.12
CA PHE A 75 -5.00 -7.65 -0.93
C PHE A 75 -4.16 -8.13 0.27
N ASP A 76 -3.70 -7.22 1.13
CA ASP A 76 -2.76 -7.51 2.22
C ASP A 76 -1.36 -8.00 1.76
N TRP A 77 -0.99 -7.68 0.52
CA TRP A 77 0.34 -7.93 -0.04
C TRP A 77 1.17 -6.64 -0.10
N LYS A 78 2.46 -6.73 0.20
CA LYS A 78 3.38 -5.59 0.30
C LYS A 78 4.40 -5.61 -0.82
N VAL A 79 4.80 -4.42 -1.28
CA VAL A 79 5.93 -4.24 -2.20
C VAL A 79 7.05 -3.51 -1.44
N PRO A 80 7.88 -4.21 -0.63
CA PRO A 80 8.85 -3.57 0.25
C PRO A 80 9.91 -2.72 -0.48
N GLY A 81 10.14 -2.99 -1.77
CA GLY A 81 11.05 -2.21 -2.61
C GLY A 81 10.51 -0.83 -3.02
N ASP A 82 9.22 -0.54 -2.87
CA ASP A 82 8.62 0.72 -3.32
C ASP A 82 8.75 1.83 -2.26
N LYS A 83 9.95 2.43 -2.23
CA LYS A 83 10.27 3.54 -1.33
C LYS A 83 9.44 4.80 -1.60
N LEU A 84 8.99 5.02 -2.83
CA LEU A 84 8.21 6.21 -3.19
C LEU A 84 6.81 6.10 -2.60
N HIS A 85 6.13 4.97 -2.78
CA HIS A 85 4.83 4.73 -2.16
C HIS A 85 4.92 4.80 -0.64
N ALA A 86 5.96 4.21 -0.03
CA ALA A 86 6.18 4.28 1.41
C ALA A 86 6.31 5.74 1.90
N ALA A 87 7.08 6.58 1.21
CA ALA A 87 7.23 7.99 1.55
C ALA A 87 5.92 8.77 1.39
N MET A 88 5.19 8.56 0.28
CA MET A 88 3.89 9.22 0.05
C MET A 88 2.85 8.81 1.10
N LYS A 89 2.84 7.54 1.52
CA LYS A 89 1.95 7.04 2.57
C LYS A 89 2.29 7.66 3.93
N ALA A 90 3.57 7.78 4.26
CA ALA A 90 4.02 8.43 5.50
C ALA A 90 3.64 9.92 5.55
N ASP A 91 3.84 10.65 4.45
CA ASP A 91 3.47 12.06 4.33
C ASP A 91 1.95 12.28 4.51
N ARG A 92 1.12 11.45 3.87
CA ARG A 92 -0.34 11.47 4.07
C ARG A 92 -0.74 11.19 5.51
N ALA A 93 -0.11 10.21 6.16
CA ALA A 93 -0.38 9.88 7.55
C ALA A 93 0.00 11.02 8.50
N GLU A 94 1.15 11.67 8.24
CA GLU A 94 1.58 12.85 9.00
C GLU A 94 0.62 14.02 8.82
N HIS A 95 0.21 14.31 7.58
CA HIS A 95 -0.79 15.35 7.31
C HIS A 95 -2.12 15.06 8.02
N ALA A 96 -2.62 13.82 7.93
CA ALA A 96 -3.85 13.41 8.60
C ALA A 96 -3.76 13.59 10.12
N LYS A 97 -2.60 13.27 10.72
CA LYS A 97 -2.35 13.49 12.15
C LYS A 97 -2.41 14.99 12.50
N ARG A 98 -1.71 15.84 11.75
CA ARG A 98 -1.74 17.30 11.97
C ARG A 98 -3.16 17.88 11.88
N VAL A 99 -3.96 17.42 10.90
CA VAL A 99 -5.37 17.81 10.77
C VAL A 99 -6.20 17.32 11.96
N ALA A 100 -5.99 16.09 12.41
CA ALA A 100 -6.70 15.54 13.56
C ALA A 100 -6.36 16.28 14.87
N ASP A 101 -5.07 16.58 15.09
CA ASP A 101 -4.59 17.35 16.25
C ASP A 101 -5.19 18.76 16.24
N LEU A 102 -5.23 19.43 15.08
CA LEU A 102 -5.86 20.74 14.92
C LEU A 102 -7.37 20.68 15.21
N LYS A 103 -8.09 19.70 14.63
CA LYS A 103 -9.53 19.51 14.90
C LYS A 103 -9.81 19.26 16.38
N SER A 104 -8.98 18.45 17.04
CA SER A 104 -9.11 18.19 18.49
C SER A 104 -8.82 19.44 19.32
N GLY A 105 -7.85 20.27 18.92
CA GLY A 105 -7.56 21.54 19.56
C GLY A 105 -8.71 22.53 19.43
N LEU A 106 -9.23 22.73 18.21
CA LEU A 106 -10.36 23.62 17.94
C LEU A 106 -11.62 23.21 18.71
N ALA A 107 -11.88 21.90 18.85
CA ALA A 107 -13.03 21.40 19.60
C ALA A 107 -13.00 21.73 21.10
N LYS A 108 -11.86 22.17 21.64
CA LYS A 108 -11.71 22.56 23.06
C LYS A 108 -11.86 24.07 23.28
N LEU A 109 -11.87 24.86 22.20
CA LEU A 109 -12.05 26.30 22.29
C LEU A 109 -13.51 26.63 22.62
N SER A 110 -13.69 27.70 23.36
CA SER A 110 -14.98 28.32 23.55
C SER A 110 -15.48 28.98 22.25
N PRO A 111 -16.79 29.26 22.12
CA PRO A 111 -17.35 29.95 20.96
C PRO A 111 -16.69 31.31 20.68
N ASP A 112 -16.42 32.10 21.71
CA ASP A 112 -15.79 33.44 21.58
C ASP A 112 -14.35 33.34 21.05
N GLU A 113 -13.62 32.30 21.47
CA GLU A 113 -12.25 32.04 20.98
C GLU A 113 -12.25 31.56 19.53
N LEU A 114 -13.26 30.79 19.12
CA LEU A 114 -13.44 30.38 17.72
C LEU A 114 -13.79 31.58 16.83
N GLU A 115 -14.71 32.43 17.27
CA GLU A 115 -15.09 33.65 16.54
C GLU A 115 -13.89 34.62 16.38
N ALA A 116 -13.06 34.75 17.43
CA ALA A 116 -11.83 35.53 17.36
C ALA A 116 -10.83 34.97 16.31
N LEU A 117 -10.70 33.65 16.22
CA LEU A 117 -9.85 33.02 15.19
C LEU A 117 -10.38 33.27 13.78
N GLU A 118 -11.69 33.12 13.56
CA GLU A 118 -12.33 33.40 12.27
C GLU A 118 -12.20 34.87 11.87
N TYR A 119 -12.36 35.80 12.81
CA TYR A 119 -12.14 37.23 12.60
C TYR A 119 -10.71 37.54 12.13
N HIS A 120 -9.72 36.79 12.61
CA HIS A 120 -8.32 36.90 12.19
C HIS A 120 -7.99 36.10 10.91
N GLY A 121 -9.00 35.58 10.22
CA GLY A 121 -8.85 34.90 8.93
C GLY A 121 -8.39 33.45 9.02
N PHE A 122 -8.48 32.84 10.20
CA PHE A 122 -8.28 31.40 10.31
C PHE A 122 -9.47 30.66 9.70
N GLN A 123 -9.19 29.76 8.74
CA GLN A 123 -10.19 28.85 8.21
C GLN A 123 -9.90 27.43 8.69
N PRO A 124 -10.85 26.78 9.39
CA PRO A 124 -10.65 25.41 9.85
C PRO A 124 -10.58 24.44 8.67
N PRO A 125 -9.79 23.36 8.79
CA PRO A 125 -9.62 22.38 7.71
C PRO A 125 -10.94 21.65 7.41
N GLY A 126 -11.48 21.89 6.22
CA GLY A 126 -12.71 21.27 5.71
C GLY A 126 -13.97 22.13 5.79
N ALA A 127 -13.85 23.44 6.06
CA ALA A 127 -14.89 24.44 5.82
C ALA A 127 -15.03 24.79 4.33
#